data_AF-A0A969NWU0-F1
#
_entry.id   AF-A0A969NWU0-F1
#
_cell.length_a   1.000
_cell.length_b   1.000
_cell.length_c   1.000
_cell.angle_alpha   90.00
_cell.angle_beta   90.00
_cell.angle_gamma   90.00
#
_symmetry.space_group_name_H-M   'P 1'
#
loop_
_entity.id
_entity.type
_entity.pdbx_description
1 polymer ?
#
loop_
_entity_poly.entity_id
_entity_poly.type
_entity_poly.pdbx_seq_one_letter_code
_entity_poly.pdbx_strand_id
1 'polypeptide(L)'
;MRRSFRTRQRSRTSHHRAPGAVVPPLQPLAGQRSKRANARRGRQSRSLRRSLVLAVAGATLSLLLLLSWKAWHSYQLAQSISFDLQTLETLVAQPTTLDGMTLDTIDLLLSRMATQSQALQHEAAPFLWVMGGLGWLPAYGADLAAVPPLLDTASSLAQALDNAAPLALTLLTAQQQIGGFDPSLIDQLVAARSRLVQAQRAVTQAQVTWQRIEGTQLSDWLQPRLQRIETLLPVLDTAINTALVASDTAVALQPLLREPALDGQAMSSMLTERLGTARPQLAAAQQQLTR
;
A
#
# COMPACT_ATOMS: atom_id res chain seq x y z
N MET A 1 3.44 16.59 -29.64
CA MET A 1 4.07 17.91 -29.37
C MET A 1 5.47 17.95 -29.97
N ARG A 2 5.67 18.75 -31.03
CA ARG A 2 6.93 18.89 -31.78
C ARG A 2 7.95 19.71 -30.99
N ARG A 3 9.11 19.14 -30.65
CA ARG A 3 10.24 19.88 -30.07
C ARG A 3 11.20 20.31 -31.18
N SER A 4 11.33 21.62 -31.35
CA SER A 4 12.14 22.31 -32.35
C SER A 4 13.62 22.31 -31.94
N PHE A 5 14.46 21.71 -32.80
CA PHE A 5 15.91 21.83 -32.72
C PHE A 5 16.34 23.21 -33.23
N ARG A 6 16.84 24.06 -32.34
CA ARG A 6 17.51 25.33 -32.69
C ARG A 6 19.02 25.09 -32.78
N THR A 7 19.48 24.80 -33.98
CA THR A 7 20.90 24.71 -34.36
C THR A 7 21.47 26.14 -34.47
N ARG A 8 22.32 26.55 -33.53
CA ARG A 8 23.07 27.82 -33.64
C ARG A 8 24.34 27.60 -34.45
N GLN A 9 24.27 27.92 -35.74
CA GLN A 9 25.44 28.15 -36.59
C GLN A 9 26.25 29.33 -36.04
N ARG A 10 27.51 29.09 -35.67
CA ARG A 10 28.50 30.14 -35.40
C ARG A 10 29.28 30.39 -36.69
N SER A 11 29.01 31.54 -37.30
CA SER A 11 29.73 32.09 -38.44
C SER A 11 31.17 32.38 -38.04
N ARG A 12 32.11 31.63 -38.64
CA ARG A 12 33.55 31.90 -38.62
C ARG A 12 33.82 33.01 -39.65
N THR A 13 34.08 34.23 -39.18
CA THR A 13 34.61 35.30 -40.02
C THR A 13 36.13 35.20 -40.07
N SER A 14 36.62 34.76 -41.22
CA SER A 14 38.03 34.72 -41.61
C SER A 14 38.47 36.14 -41.99
N HIS A 15 39.25 36.81 -41.15
CA HIS A 15 39.90 38.07 -41.52
C HIS A 15 41.30 37.84 -42.08
N HIS A 16 41.47 38.36 -43.29
CA HIS A 16 42.69 38.55 -44.05
C HIS A 16 43.83 39.15 -43.20
N ARG A 17 45.00 38.51 -43.27
CA ARG A 17 46.26 38.99 -42.67
C ARG A 17 47.07 39.71 -43.75
N ALA A 18 47.25 41.02 -43.60
CA ALA A 18 48.15 41.83 -44.42
C ALA A 18 49.62 41.59 -43.98
N PRO A 19 50.58 41.57 -44.93
CA PRO A 19 52.00 41.49 -44.63
C PRO A 19 52.62 42.88 -44.45
N GLY A 20 53.57 43.00 -43.51
CA GLY A 20 54.57 44.08 -43.52
C GLY A 20 54.28 45.26 -42.61
N ALA A 21 54.66 45.14 -41.34
CA ALA A 21 55.07 46.27 -40.53
C ALA A 21 56.20 45.82 -39.61
N VAL A 22 57.41 46.34 -39.86
CA VAL A 22 58.61 46.13 -39.05
C VAL A 22 58.39 46.86 -37.72
N VAL A 23 58.17 46.07 -36.67
CA VAL A 23 57.97 46.56 -35.30
C VAL A 23 59.35 46.79 -34.65
N PRO A 24 59.60 47.95 -34.02
CA PRO A 24 60.86 48.23 -33.35
C PRO A 24 61.07 47.31 -32.11
N PRO A 25 62.33 47.03 -31.75
CA PRO A 25 62.66 46.14 -30.62
C PRO A 25 62.18 46.74 -29.30
N LEU A 26 61.13 46.15 -28.74
CA LEU A 26 60.62 46.47 -27.41
C LEU A 26 61.60 45.94 -26.35
N GLN A 27 62.14 46.87 -25.56
CA GLN A 27 62.94 46.56 -24.37
C GLN A 27 62.15 45.68 -23.38
N PRO A 28 62.79 44.66 -22.78
CA PRO A 28 62.11 43.72 -21.88
C PRO A 28 61.81 44.39 -20.52
N LEU A 29 60.57 44.88 -20.35
CA LEU A 29 59.99 45.19 -19.05
C LEU A 29 59.67 43.88 -18.28
N ALA A 30 60.72 43.15 -17.88
CA ALA A 30 60.64 41.84 -17.25
C ALA A 30 60.12 41.86 -15.78
N GLY A 31 59.99 43.03 -15.14
CA GLY A 31 59.75 43.12 -13.69
C GLY A 31 58.32 43.38 -13.21
N GLN A 32 57.41 43.92 -14.03
CA GLN A 32 56.11 44.43 -13.54
C GLN A 32 54.86 43.65 -13.94
N ARG A 33 54.96 42.71 -14.89
CA ARG A 33 53.78 41.94 -15.35
C ARG A 33 53.30 40.88 -14.33
N SER A 34 54.16 40.38 -13.44
CA SER A 34 53.78 39.32 -12.48
C SER A 34 52.89 39.81 -11.33
N LYS A 35 53.10 41.04 -10.83
CA LYS A 35 52.29 41.58 -9.71
C LYS A 35 50.83 41.86 -10.09
N ARG A 36 50.54 42.26 -11.33
CA ARG A 36 49.15 42.50 -11.79
C ARG A 36 48.38 41.21 -12.09
N ALA A 37 49.06 40.13 -12.46
CA ALA A 37 48.41 38.83 -12.68
C ALA A 37 47.95 38.17 -11.36
N ASN A 38 48.71 38.34 -10.27
CA ASN A 38 48.34 37.77 -8.97
C ASN A 38 47.17 38.50 -8.27
N ALA A 39 47.04 39.82 -8.44
CA ALA A 39 45.94 40.58 -7.82
C ALA A 39 44.54 40.20 -8.39
N ARG A 40 44.46 39.74 -9.65
CA ARG A 40 43.18 39.32 -10.25
C ARG A 40 42.71 37.94 -9.79
N ARG A 41 43.61 37.02 -9.44
CA ARG A 41 43.24 35.68 -8.92
C ARG A 41 42.60 35.75 -7.53
N GLY A 42 42.98 36.71 -6.69
CA GLY A 42 42.43 36.86 -5.33
C GLY A 42 40.96 37.32 -5.26
N ARG A 43 40.48 38.12 -6.23
CA ARG A 43 39.08 38.57 -6.27
C ARG A 43 38.13 37.51 -6.81
N GLN A 44 38.58 36.68 -7.76
CA GLN A 44 37.74 35.64 -8.37
C GLN A 44 37.42 34.48 -7.42
N SER A 45 38.29 34.16 -6.44
CA SER A 45 38.03 33.05 -5.52
C SER A 45 36.96 33.39 -4.45
N ARG A 46 36.81 34.67 -4.08
CA ARG A 46 35.81 35.10 -3.08
C ARG A 46 34.38 35.09 -3.62
N SER A 47 34.17 35.38 -4.91
CA SER A 47 32.81 35.34 -5.51
C SER A 47 32.30 33.92 -5.71
N LEU A 48 33.17 32.97 -6.08
CA LEU A 48 32.81 31.56 -6.25
C LEU A 48 32.36 30.90 -4.95
N ARG A 49 32.99 31.24 -3.82
CA ARG A 49 32.58 30.73 -2.50
C ARG A 49 31.16 31.19 -2.13
N ARG A 50 30.81 32.45 -2.42
CA ARG A 50 29.48 33.00 -2.13
C ARG A 50 28.39 32.34 -2.99
N SER A 51 28.64 32.11 -4.28
CA SER A 51 27.67 31.42 -5.13
C SER A 51 27.46 29.96 -4.71
N LEU A 52 28.52 29.27 -4.25
CA LEU A 52 28.39 27.89 -3.77
C LEU A 52 27.56 27.82 -2.47
N VAL A 53 27.80 28.72 -1.51
CA VAL A 53 27.01 28.77 -0.27
C VAL A 53 25.53 29.07 -0.58
N LEU A 54 25.24 30.02 -1.48
CA LEU A 54 23.86 30.31 -1.88
C LEU A 54 23.21 29.14 -2.62
N ALA A 55 23.95 28.42 -3.47
CA ALA A 55 23.44 27.26 -4.18
C ALA A 55 23.12 26.11 -3.21
N VAL A 56 23.99 25.84 -2.24
CA VAL A 56 23.75 24.83 -1.20
C VAL A 56 22.56 25.23 -0.32
N ALA A 57 22.50 26.47 0.17
CA ALA A 57 21.38 26.95 0.97
C ALA A 57 20.05 26.87 0.21
N GLY A 58 20.04 27.25 -1.07
CA GLY A 58 18.88 27.11 -1.95
C GLY A 58 18.46 25.66 -2.13
N ALA A 59 19.41 24.75 -2.38
CA ALA A 59 19.13 23.33 -2.52
C ALA A 59 18.56 22.72 -1.22
N THR A 60 19.13 23.06 -0.07
CA THR A 60 18.62 22.61 1.24
C THR A 60 17.21 23.12 1.50
N LEU A 61 16.93 24.40 1.21
CA LEU A 61 15.59 24.98 1.38
C LEU A 61 14.58 24.31 0.44
N SER A 62 14.94 24.07 -0.82
CA SER A 62 14.09 23.34 -1.76
C SER A 62 13.81 21.91 -1.30
N LEU A 63 14.82 21.22 -0.76
CA LEU A 63 14.65 19.87 -0.20
C LEU A 63 13.69 19.86 0.98
N LEU A 64 13.83 20.80 1.93
CA LEU A 64 12.92 20.93 3.07
C LEU A 64 11.48 21.20 2.61
N LEU A 65 11.29 22.08 1.64
CA LEU A 65 9.97 22.43 1.12
C LEU A 65 9.29 21.25 0.42
N LEU A 66 10.06 20.45 -0.34
CA LEU A 66 9.59 19.20 -0.92
C LEU A 66 9.21 18.16 0.15
N LEU A 67 10.04 18.00 1.19
CA LEU A 67 9.77 17.08 2.29
C LEU A 67 8.50 17.49 3.06
N SER A 68 8.34 18.78 3.36
CA SER A 68 7.15 19.31 4.02
C SER A 68 5.89 19.08 3.18
N TRP A 69 5.95 19.33 1.87
CA TRP A 69 4.83 19.04 0.97
C TRP A 69 4.46 17.55 0.97
N LYS A 70 5.46 16.66 0.86
CA LYS A 70 5.23 15.21 0.86
C LYS A 70 4.66 14.70 2.18
N ALA A 71 5.16 15.22 3.31
CA ALA A 71 4.64 14.90 4.63
C ALA A 71 3.18 15.34 4.77
N TRP A 72 2.85 16.55 4.31
CA TRP A 72 1.48 17.06 4.27
C TRP A 72 0.55 16.18 3.42
N HIS A 73 0.99 15.77 2.23
CA HIS A 73 0.20 14.90 1.36
C HIS A 73 -0.05 13.51 1.97
N SER A 74 0.98 12.93 2.60
CA SER A 74 0.86 11.65 3.31
C SER A 74 -0.12 11.74 4.48
N TYR A 75 -0.10 12.87 5.21
CA TYR A 75 -1.05 13.15 6.28
C TYR A 75 -2.50 13.22 5.76
N GLN A 76 -2.72 13.87 4.61
CA GLN A 76 -4.05 13.90 3.98
C GLN A 76 -4.58 12.51 3.61
N LEU A 77 -3.72 11.63 3.08
CA LEU A 77 -4.07 10.24 2.76
C LEU A 77 -4.41 9.44 4.03
N ALA A 78 -3.62 9.58 5.10
CA ALA A 78 -3.92 8.93 6.37
C ALA A 78 -5.27 9.41 6.97
N GLN A 79 -5.56 10.71 6.81
CA GLN A 79 -6.81 11.30 7.27
C GLN A 79 -8.01 10.80 6.46
N SER A 80 -7.89 10.60 5.14
CA SER A 80 -8.97 10.05 4.33
C SER A 80 -9.29 8.60 4.70
N ILE A 81 -8.27 7.76 4.93
CA ILE A 81 -8.47 6.38 5.39
C ILE A 81 -9.19 6.37 6.74
N SER A 82 -8.80 7.25 7.66
CA SER A 82 -9.44 7.36 8.97
C SER A 82 -10.92 7.76 8.88
N PHE A 83 -11.26 8.65 7.94
CA PHE A 83 -12.63 9.05 7.68
C PHE A 83 -13.46 7.91 7.04
N ASP A 84 -12.88 7.21 6.06
CA ASP A 84 -13.53 6.07 5.40
C ASP A 84 -13.78 4.93 6.43
N LEU A 85 -12.83 4.69 7.35
CA LEU A 85 -12.98 3.74 8.47
C LEU A 85 -14.11 4.14 9.43
N GLN A 86 -14.16 5.41 9.85
CA GLN A 86 -15.24 5.89 10.73
C GLN A 86 -16.61 5.73 10.04
N THR A 87 -16.67 6.00 8.75
CA THR A 87 -17.90 5.80 7.96
C THR A 87 -18.29 4.33 7.98
N LEU A 88 -17.34 3.42 7.74
CA LEU A 88 -17.59 1.98 7.78
C LEU A 88 -18.03 1.50 9.17
N GLU A 89 -17.39 1.97 10.24
CA GLU A 89 -17.82 1.69 11.62
C GLU A 89 -19.26 2.14 11.89
N THR A 90 -19.64 3.34 11.41
CA THR A 90 -21.01 3.83 11.58
C THR A 90 -22.05 3.03 10.79
N LEU A 91 -21.70 2.54 9.60
CA LEU A 91 -22.55 1.68 8.78
C LEU A 91 -22.74 0.30 9.43
N VAL A 92 -21.67 -0.29 9.96
CA VAL A 92 -21.72 -1.60 10.64
C VAL A 92 -22.48 -1.52 11.97
N ALA A 93 -22.39 -0.38 12.68
CA ALA A 93 -23.10 -0.17 13.95
C ALA A 93 -24.64 -0.06 13.79
N GLN A 94 -25.15 0.14 12.57
CA GLN A 94 -26.58 0.28 12.28
C GLN A 94 -27.10 -0.86 11.38
N PRO A 95 -27.12 -2.12 11.87
CA PRO A 95 -27.41 -3.31 11.06
C PRO A 95 -28.86 -3.43 10.58
N THR A 96 -29.77 -2.56 11.02
CA THR A 96 -31.22 -2.75 10.87
C THR A 96 -31.78 -2.57 9.46
N THR A 97 -31.02 -2.02 8.52
CA THR A 97 -31.43 -1.91 7.10
C THR A 97 -30.20 -1.98 6.19
N LEU A 98 -29.62 -3.18 6.05
CA LEU A 98 -28.66 -3.49 4.99
C LEU A 98 -29.39 -3.52 3.63
N ASP A 99 -29.84 -2.36 3.17
CA ASP A 99 -30.42 -2.18 1.85
C ASP A 99 -29.33 -2.28 0.77
N GLY A 100 -29.67 -2.68 -0.46
CA GLY A 100 -28.69 -2.85 -1.54
C GLY A 100 -27.78 -1.64 -1.78
N MET A 101 -28.27 -0.41 -1.57
CA MET A 101 -27.47 0.81 -1.68
C MET A 101 -26.33 0.90 -0.65
N THR A 102 -26.50 0.29 0.54
CA THR A 102 -25.47 0.28 1.58
C THR A 102 -24.31 -0.66 1.21
N LEU A 103 -24.61 -1.76 0.52
CA LEU A 103 -23.62 -2.74 0.09
C LEU A 103 -22.68 -2.19 -0.99
N ASP A 104 -23.23 -1.48 -1.98
CA ASP A 104 -22.43 -0.79 -3.01
C ASP A 104 -21.51 0.28 -2.37
N THR A 105 -21.99 0.94 -1.32
CA THR A 105 -21.20 1.94 -0.59
C THR A 105 -20.06 1.27 0.19
N ILE A 106 -20.31 0.12 0.83
CA ILE A 106 -19.28 -0.64 1.54
C ILE A 106 -18.21 -1.14 0.55
N ASP A 107 -18.60 -1.69 -0.59
CA ASP A 107 -17.67 -2.15 -1.63
C ASP A 107 -16.76 -1.01 -2.12
N LEU A 108 -17.37 0.14 -2.44
CA LEU A 108 -16.63 1.34 -2.86
C LEU A 108 -15.66 1.82 -1.78
N LEU A 109 -16.09 1.88 -0.51
CA LEU A 109 -15.25 2.30 0.60
C LEU A 109 -14.06 1.34 0.81
N LEU A 110 -14.29 0.03 0.74
CA LEU A 110 -13.24 -0.97 0.90
C LEU A 110 -12.20 -0.91 -0.23
N SER A 111 -12.66 -0.84 -1.49
CA SER A 111 -11.76 -0.71 -2.65
C SER A 111 -10.96 0.62 -2.61
N ARG A 112 -11.61 1.71 -2.18
CA ARG A 112 -10.94 3.00 -1.98
C ARG A 112 -9.90 2.94 -0.88
N MET A 113 -10.22 2.36 0.27
CA MET A 113 -9.27 2.16 1.37
C MET A 113 -8.07 1.34 0.93
N ALA A 114 -8.28 0.28 0.14
CA ALA A 114 -7.19 -0.53 -0.38
C ALA A 114 -6.25 0.29 -1.27
N THR A 115 -6.80 1.03 -2.22
CA THR A 115 -6.04 1.92 -3.10
C THR A 115 -5.29 3.00 -2.31
N GLN A 116 -5.94 3.62 -1.32
CA GLN A 116 -5.33 4.65 -0.48
C GLN A 116 -4.22 4.10 0.42
N SER A 117 -4.38 2.90 0.97
CA SER A 117 -3.36 2.24 1.79
C SER A 117 -2.07 1.96 0.99
N GLN A 118 -2.23 1.50 -0.25
CA GLN A 118 -1.12 1.27 -1.17
C GLN A 118 -0.45 2.58 -1.58
N ALA A 119 -1.24 3.61 -1.90
CA ALA A 119 -0.72 4.95 -2.20
C ALA A 119 0.06 5.53 -1.02
N LEU A 120 -0.46 5.40 0.21
CA LEU A 120 0.19 5.84 1.42
C LEU A 120 1.52 5.10 1.63
N GLN A 121 1.58 3.78 1.42
CA GLN A 121 2.82 3.01 1.53
C GLN A 121 3.88 3.50 0.52
N HIS A 122 3.48 3.74 -0.74
CA HIS A 122 4.39 4.27 -1.77
C HIS A 122 4.87 5.68 -1.45
N GLU A 123 3.99 6.57 -0.97
CA GLU A 123 4.36 7.94 -0.64
C GLU A 123 5.22 8.05 0.63
N ALA A 124 4.96 7.16 1.61
CA ALA A 124 5.70 7.08 2.86
C ALA A 124 7.07 6.39 2.69
N ALA A 125 7.26 5.54 1.68
CA ALA A 125 8.49 4.77 1.44
C ALA A 125 9.83 5.53 1.69
N PRO A 126 10.06 6.75 1.16
CA PRO A 126 11.31 7.47 1.42
C PRO A 126 11.49 7.89 2.90
N PHE A 127 10.39 8.05 3.63
CA PHE A 127 10.39 8.41 5.05
C PHE A 127 10.54 7.19 5.96
N LEU A 128 10.06 6.01 5.54
CA LEU A 128 10.09 4.79 6.36
C LEU A 128 11.52 4.42 6.80
N TRP A 129 12.51 4.63 5.92
CA TRP A 129 13.91 4.40 6.27
C TRP A 129 14.40 5.32 7.39
N VAL A 130 13.93 6.57 7.42
CA VAL A 130 14.29 7.54 8.48
C VAL A 130 13.50 7.26 9.76
N MET A 131 12.23 6.88 9.66
CA MET A 131 11.34 6.63 10.79
C MET A 131 11.86 5.54 11.73
N GLY A 132 12.45 4.46 11.20
CA GLY A 132 13.09 3.43 12.03
C GLY A 132 14.22 3.99 12.92
N GLY A 133 14.92 5.04 12.46
CA GLY A 133 15.95 5.73 13.23
C GLY A 133 15.42 6.78 14.20
N LEU A 134 14.13 7.13 14.15
CA LEU A 134 13.50 8.13 15.03
C LEU A 134 12.96 7.53 16.34
N GLY A 135 13.27 6.27 16.63
CA GLY A 135 12.89 5.59 17.88
C GLY A 135 13.37 6.27 19.17
N TRP A 136 14.37 7.16 19.08
CA TRP A 136 14.92 7.89 20.22
C TRP A 136 14.06 9.08 20.68
N LEU A 137 13.05 9.50 19.90
CA LEU A 137 12.23 10.64 20.29
C LEU A 137 11.40 10.31 21.54
N PRO A 138 11.41 11.16 22.58
CA PRO A 138 10.56 10.96 23.75
C PRO A 138 9.08 11.05 23.35
N ALA A 139 8.23 10.28 24.04
CA ALA A 139 6.78 10.14 23.84
C ALA A 139 6.31 9.51 22.51
N TYR A 140 6.95 9.78 21.37
CA TYR A 140 6.48 9.34 20.04
C TYR A 140 7.44 8.38 19.31
N GLY A 141 8.67 8.19 19.79
CA GLY A 141 9.68 7.41 19.07
C GLY A 141 9.24 5.97 18.80
N ALA A 142 8.59 5.33 19.78
CA ALA A 142 8.10 3.97 19.62
C ALA A 142 6.97 3.86 18.57
N ASP A 143 6.02 4.80 18.57
CA ASP A 143 4.98 4.87 17.54
C ASP A 143 5.59 5.05 16.15
N LEU A 144 6.55 5.97 16.01
CA LEU A 144 7.24 6.24 14.75
C LEU A 144 8.03 5.01 14.26
N ALA A 145 8.68 4.29 15.16
CA ALA A 145 9.40 3.06 14.85
C ALA A 145 8.45 1.92 14.44
N ALA A 146 7.22 1.91 14.93
CA ALA A 146 6.18 0.94 14.58
C ALA A 146 5.43 1.26 13.27
N VAL A 147 5.61 2.45 12.69
CA VAL A 147 4.92 2.85 11.44
C VAL A 147 5.14 1.86 10.29
N PRO A 148 6.38 1.41 9.96
CA PRO A 148 6.58 0.49 8.85
C PRO A 148 5.77 -0.82 8.98
N PRO A 149 5.88 -1.61 10.07
CA PRO A 149 5.07 -2.82 10.20
C PRO A 149 3.56 -2.53 10.32
N LEU A 150 3.14 -1.37 10.84
CA LEU A 150 1.73 -0.97 10.85
C LEU A 150 1.18 -0.75 9.44
N LEU A 151 1.94 -0.09 8.57
CA LEU A 151 1.56 0.10 7.17
C LEU A 151 1.54 -1.21 6.39
N ASP A 152 2.50 -2.09 6.62
CA ASP A 152 2.54 -3.42 6.00
C ASP A 152 1.35 -4.29 6.43
N THR A 153 0.96 -4.22 7.71
CA THR A 153 -0.25 -4.88 8.23
C THR A 153 -1.50 -4.29 7.57
N ALA A 154 -1.63 -2.97 7.53
CA ALA A 154 -2.77 -2.29 6.94
C ALA A 154 -2.93 -2.61 5.44
N SER A 155 -1.84 -2.62 4.69
CA SER A 155 -1.83 -3.01 3.27
C SER A 155 -2.27 -4.47 3.09
N SER A 156 -1.77 -5.38 3.92
CA SER A 156 -2.13 -6.80 3.87
C SER A 156 -3.61 -7.03 4.22
N LEU A 157 -4.14 -6.33 5.23
CA LEU A 157 -5.56 -6.38 5.59
C LEU A 157 -6.45 -5.80 4.48
N ALA A 158 -6.05 -4.68 3.87
CA ALA A 158 -6.76 -4.10 2.75
C ALA A 158 -6.84 -5.07 1.56
N GLN A 159 -5.73 -5.74 1.22
CA GLN A 159 -5.71 -6.77 0.19
C GLN A 159 -6.60 -7.97 0.55
N ALA A 160 -6.63 -8.37 1.82
CA ALA A 160 -7.52 -9.44 2.27
C ALA A 160 -9.00 -9.08 2.06
N LEU A 161 -9.38 -7.86 2.43
CA LEU A 161 -10.73 -7.35 2.28
C LEU A 161 -11.11 -7.18 0.81
N ASP A 162 -10.24 -6.62 -0.04
CA ASP A 162 -10.51 -6.49 -1.48
C ASP A 162 -10.78 -7.85 -2.16
N ASN A 163 -10.07 -8.90 -1.72
CA ASN A 163 -10.27 -10.25 -2.24
C ASN A 163 -11.50 -10.97 -1.67
N ALA A 164 -11.89 -10.70 -0.42
CA ALA A 164 -12.97 -11.40 0.28
C ALA A 164 -14.33 -10.68 0.21
N ALA A 165 -14.35 -9.35 0.16
CA ALA A 165 -15.54 -8.53 0.26
C ALA A 165 -16.59 -8.83 -0.82
N PRO A 166 -16.25 -9.00 -2.11
CA PRO A 166 -17.26 -9.29 -3.14
C PRO A 166 -18.06 -10.55 -2.83
N LEU A 167 -17.39 -11.61 -2.36
CA LEU A 167 -18.07 -12.85 -1.97
C LEU A 167 -18.91 -12.67 -0.71
N ALA A 168 -18.38 -11.96 0.31
CA ALA A 168 -19.12 -11.70 1.53
C ALA A 168 -20.43 -10.93 1.25
N LEU A 169 -20.39 -9.94 0.35
CA LEU A 169 -21.57 -9.19 -0.08
C LEU A 169 -22.57 -10.07 -0.84
N THR A 170 -22.10 -10.94 -1.74
CA THR A 170 -22.95 -11.94 -2.41
C THR A 170 -23.63 -12.88 -1.41
N LEU A 171 -22.89 -13.40 -0.42
CA LEU A 171 -23.45 -14.30 0.58
C LEU A 171 -24.47 -13.59 1.48
N LEU A 172 -24.22 -12.33 1.81
CA LEU A 172 -25.12 -11.51 2.62
C LEU A 172 -26.42 -11.21 1.86
N THR A 173 -26.35 -10.88 0.58
CA THR A 173 -27.55 -10.66 -0.25
C THR A 173 -28.35 -11.95 -0.46
N ALA A 174 -27.67 -13.08 -0.66
CA ALA A 174 -28.30 -14.39 -0.74
C ALA A 174 -29.03 -14.77 0.56
N GLN A 175 -28.44 -14.44 1.72
CA GLN A 175 -29.06 -14.73 3.02
C GLN A 175 -30.36 -13.92 3.24
N GLN A 176 -30.43 -12.69 2.71
CA GLN A 176 -31.63 -11.85 2.81
C GLN A 176 -32.79 -12.32 1.92
N GLN A 177 -32.49 -13.04 0.84
CA GLN A 177 -33.51 -13.65 -0.02
C GLN A 177 -34.06 -14.91 0.66
N ILE A 178 -35.02 -14.70 1.57
CA ILE A 178 -35.77 -15.76 2.26
C ILE A 178 -36.49 -16.60 1.19
N GLY A 179 -35.90 -17.71 0.73
CA GLY A 179 -36.57 -18.53 -0.28
C GLY A 179 -35.81 -19.69 -0.93
N GLY A 180 -34.49 -19.78 -0.81
CA GLY A 180 -33.76 -20.94 -1.31
C GLY A 180 -32.29 -20.67 -1.62
N PHE A 181 -31.50 -21.73 -1.56
CA PHE A 181 -30.10 -21.70 -1.97
C PHE A 181 -30.06 -21.66 -3.50
N ASP A 182 -29.76 -20.50 -4.09
CA ASP A 182 -29.59 -20.37 -5.54
C ASP A 182 -28.38 -21.22 -5.98
N PRO A 183 -28.54 -22.20 -6.90
CA PRO A 183 -27.42 -22.97 -7.44
C PRO A 183 -26.30 -22.09 -8.02
N SER A 184 -26.61 -20.87 -8.48
CA SER A 184 -25.62 -19.92 -8.99
C SER A 184 -24.60 -19.51 -7.92
N LEU A 185 -24.94 -19.56 -6.63
CA LEU A 185 -24.03 -19.27 -5.53
C LEU A 185 -22.91 -20.29 -5.43
N ILE A 186 -23.17 -21.55 -5.78
CA ILE A 186 -22.16 -22.61 -5.80
C ILE A 186 -21.10 -22.24 -6.84
N ASP A 187 -21.52 -21.89 -8.05
CA ASP A 187 -20.60 -21.51 -9.11
C ASP A 187 -19.82 -20.23 -8.77
N GLN A 188 -20.45 -19.25 -8.11
CA GLN A 188 -19.78 -18.04 -7.62
C GLN A 188 -18.75 -18.35 -6.52
N LEU A 189 -19.09 -19.23 -5.57
CA LEU A 189 -18.19 -19.65 -4.49
C LEU A 189 -16.98 -20.43 -5.03
N VAL A 190 -17.20 -21.27 -6.05
CA VAL A 190 -16.14 -21.98 -6.76
C VAL A 190 -15.25 -21.00 -7.52
N ALA A 191 -15.84 -20.04 -8.23
CA ALA A 191 -15.08 -19.01 -8.96
C ALA A 191 -14.26 -18.11 -8.02
N ALA A 192 -14.76 -17.83 -6.81
CA ALA A 192 -14.10 -17.01 -5.82
C ALA A 192 -12.94 -17.70 -5.08
N ARG A 193 -12.76 -19.02 -5.24
CA ARG A 193 -11.75 -19.81 -4.50
C ARG A 193 -10.34 -19.22 -4.56
N SER A 194 -9.90 -18.82 -5.76
CA SER A 194 -8.55 -18.25 -5.93
C SER A 194 -8.37 -16.91 -5.19
N ARG A 195 -9.43 -16.10 -5.09
CA ARG A 195 -9.44 -14.85 -4.33
C ARG A 195 -9.44 -15.11 -2.83
N LEU A 196 -10.23 -16.07 -2.35
CA LEU A 196 -10.22 -16.48 -0.95
C LEU A 196 -8.85 -16.98 -0.47
N VAL A 197 -8.12 -17.73 -1.31
CA VAL A 197 -6.74 -18.15 -0.99
C VAL A 197 -5.81 -16.95 -0.91
N GLN A 198 -5.97 -15.95 -1.78
CA GLN A 198 -5.20 -14.71 -1.69
C GLN A 198 -5.53 -13.91 -0.44
N ALA A 199 -6.83 -13.84 -0.08
CA ALA A 199 -7.28 -13.20 1.15
C ALA A 199 -6.68 -13.85 2.39
N GLN A 200 -6.68 -15.19 2.46
CA GLN A 200 -6.08 -15.96 3.55
C GLN A 200 -4.58 -15.63 3.69
N ARG A 201 -3.81 -15.68 2.60
CA ARG A 201 -2.38 -15.34 2.61
C ARG A 201 -2.14 -13.93 3.11
N ALA A 202 -2.97 -12.98 2.70
CA ALA A 202 -2.87 -11.59 3.12
C ALA A 202 -3.19 -11.42 4.61
N VAL A 203 -4.20 -12.13 5.16
CA VAL A 203 -4.45 -12.14 6.62
C VAL A 203 -3.30 -12.77 7.39
N THR A 204 -2.77 -13.92 6.94
CA THR A 204 -1.60 -14.54 7.58
C THR A 204 -0.39 -13.59 7.57
N GLN A 205 -0.14 -12.90 6.46
CA GLN A 205 0.93 -11.90 6.37
C GLN A 205 0.69 -10.74 7.34
N ALA A 206 -0.55 -10.27 7.48
CA ALA A 206 -0.92 -9.24 8.45
C ALA A 206 -0.65 -9.70 9.89
N GLN A 207 -1.03 -10.93 10.25
CA GLN A 207 -0.78 -11.51 11.58
C GLN A 207 0.73 -11.62 11.88
N VAL A 208 1.52 -12.14 10.93
CA VAL A 208 2.99 -12.23 11.08
C VAL A 208 3.63 -10.86 11.27
N THR A 209 3.13 -9.85 10.57
CA THR A 209 3.62 -8.47 10.68
C THR A 209 3.17 -7.84 12.01
N TRP A 210 1.97 -8.14 12.47
CA TRP A 210 1.42 -7.69 13.76
C TRP A 210 2.27 -8.14 14.94
N GLN A 211 2.74 -9.39 14.94
CA GLN A 211 3.62 -9.93 15.98
C GLN A 211 4.93 -9.12 16.14
N ARG A 212 5.36 -8.39 15.11
CA ARG A 212 6.53 -7.50 15.19
C ARG A 212 6.24 -6.19 15.92
N ILE A 213 4.96 -5.79 15.99
CA ILE A 213 4.51 -4.57 16.64
C ILE A 213 4.31 -4.80 18.15
N GLU A 214 3.83 -5.97 18.55
CA GLU A 214 3.50 -6.32 19.95
C GLU A 214 4.68 -6.13 20.93
N GLY A 215 5.92 -6.23 20.44
CA GLY A 215 7.13 -5.98 21.24
C GLY A 215 7.50 -4.50 21.43
N THR A 216 6.80 -3.56 20.80
CA THR A 216 7.09 -2.13 20.89
C THR A 216 6.19 -1.44 21.90
N GLN A 217 6.78 -0.57 22.74
CA GLN A 217 6.02 0.25 23.69
C GLN A 217 5.26 1.35 22.94
N LEU A 218 4.13 1.00 22.34
CA LEU A 218 3.26 1.96 21.68
C LEU A 218 2.68 2.94 22.71
N SER A 219 2.34 4.13 22.25
CA SER A 219 1.69 5.13 23.09
C SER A 219 0.29 4.71 23.54
N ASP A 220 -0.12 5.22 24.70
CA ASP A 220 -1.42 4.95 25.34
C ASP A 220 -2.62 5.30 24.42
N TRP A 221 -2.45 6.23 23.49
CA TRP A 221 -3.53 6.63 22.57
C TRP A 221 -3.72 5.63 21.41
N LEU A 222 -2.64 5.01 20.96
CA LEU A 222 -2.63 4.12 19.79
C LEU A 222 -3.01 2.68 20.18
N GLN A 223 -2.57 2.25 21.35
CA GLN A 223 -2.84 0.91 21.90
C GLN A 223 -4.33 0.49 21.83
N PRO A 224 -5.31 1.27 22.32
CA PRO A 224 -6.72 0.83 22.30
C PRO A 224 -7.30 0.71 20.88
N ARG A 225 -6.74 1.43 19.89
CA ARG A 225 -7.17 1.30 18.48
C ARG A 225 -6.62 0.02 17.87
N LEU A 226 -5.36 -0.28 18.16
CA LEU A 226 -4.70 -1.48 17.66
C LEU A 226 -5.28 -2.76 18.29
N GLN A 227 -5.64 -2.72 19.56
CA GLN A 227 -6.28 -3.85 20.24
C GLN A 227 -7.60 -4.29 19.57
N ARG A 228 -8.34 -3.36 18.95
CA ARG A 228 -9.54 -3.71 18.16
C ARG A 228 -9.17 -4.52 16.92
N ILE A 229 -8.12 -4.11 16.20
CA ILE A 229 -7.63 -4.82 15.01
C ILE A 229 -7.14 -6.22 15.41
N GLU A 230 -6.40 -6.31 16.51
CA GLU A 230 -5.95 -7.58 17.08
C GLU A 230 -7.11 -8.53 17.37
N THR A 231 -8.19 -8.02 17.95
CA THR A 231 -9.39 -8.83 18.26
C THR A 231 -10.11 -9.28 16.98
N LEU A 232 -10.06 -8.49 15.90
CA LEU A 232 -10.74 -8.79 14.65
C LEU A 232 -9.93 -9.71 13.72
N LEU A 233 -8.61 -9.74 13.82
CA LEU A 233 -7.72 -10.55 12.98
C LEU A 233 -8.08 -12.06 13.01
N PRO A 234 -8.26 -12.71 14.17
CA PRO A 234 -8.67 -14.12 14.24
C PRO A 234 -10.07 -14.37 13.68
N VAL A 235 -10.98 -13.40 13.84
CA VAL A 235 -12.36 -13.49 13.30
C VAL A 235 -12.31 -13.49 11.77
N LEU A 236 -11.51 -12.61 11.18
CA LEU A 236 -11.32 -12.53 9.74
C LEU A 236 -10.69 -13.81 9.17
N ASP A 237 -9.65 -14.33 9.84
CA ASP A 237 -9.03 -15.61 9.45
C ASP A 237 -10.05 -16.76 9.48
N THR A 238 -10.81 -16.88 10.57
CA THR A 238 -11.85 -17.91 10.72
C THR A 238 -12.93 -17.78 9.65
N ALA A 239 -13.36 -16.55 9.33
CA ALA A 239 -14.37 -16.30 8.30
C ALA A 239 -13.87 -16.72 6.91
N ILE A 240 -12.63 -16.35 6.54
CA ILE A 240 -12.03 -16.73 5.26
C ILE A 240 -11.82 -18.24 5.17
N ASN A 241 -11.31 -18.87 6.25
CA ASN A 241 -11.14 -20.32 6.32
C ASN A 241 -12.47 -21.06 6.17
N THR A 242 -13.53 -20.56 6.81
CA THR A 242 -14.88 -21.12 6.67
C THR A 242 -15.38 -20.99 5.23
N ALA A 243 -15.17 -19.84 4.58
CA ALA A 243 -15.54 -19.63 3.19
C ALA A 243 -14.75 -20.55 2.23
N LEU A 244 -13.46 -20.81 2.51
CA LEU A 244 -12.64 -21.75 1.76
C LEU A 244 -13.15 -23.19 1.88
N VAL A 245 -13.46 -23.65 3.10
CA VAL A 245 -14.05 -24.98 3.33
C VAL A 245 -15.40 -25.09 2.61
N ALA A 246 -16.25 -24.06 2.70
CA ALA A 246 -17.50 -24.02 1.96
C ALA A 246 -17.26 -24.15 0.44
N SER A 247 -16.28 -23.43 -0.11
CA SER A 247 -15.89 -23.52 -1.52
C SER A 247 -15.42 -24.93 -1.91
N ASP A 248 -14.58 -25.56 -1.10
CA ASP A 248 -14.13 -26.93 -1.35
C ASP A 248 -15.28 -27.94 -1.30
N THR A 249 -16.22 -27.77 -0.36
CA THR A 249 -17.44 -28.60 -0.32
C THR A 249 -18.35 -28.37 -1.53
N ALA A 250 -18.47 -27.13 -2.00
CA ALA A 250 -19.22 -26.79 -3.21
C ALA A 250 -18.62 -27.46 -4.46
N VAL A 251 -17.29 -27.44 -4.61
CA VAL A 251 -16.59 -28.17 -5.69
C VAL A 251 -16.89 -29.67 -5.62
N ALA A 252 -16.85 -30.27 -4.42
CA ALA A 252 -17.11 -31.69 -4.23
C ALA A 252 -18.56 -32.10 -4.56
N LEU A 253 -19.52 -31.20 -4.35
CA LEU A 253 -20.95 -31.42 -4.64
C LEU A 253 -21.33 -31.12 -6.09
N GLN A 254 -20.54 -30.32 -6.82
CA GLN A 254 -20.82 -29.95 -8.20
C GLN A 254 -21.11 -31.13 -9.15
N PRO A 255 -20.39 -32.29 -9.12
CA PRO A 255 -20.74 -33.42 -9.97
C PRO A 255 -22.10 -34.04 -9.62
N LEU A 256 -22.46 -34.11 -8.34
CA LEU A 256 -23.74 -34.67 -7.88
C LEU A 256 -24.92 -33.80 -8.32
N LEU A 257 -24.72 -32.50 -8.40
CA LEU A 257 -25.74 -31.54 -8.86
C LEU A 257 -25.88 -31.52 -10.39
N ARG A 258 -24.84 -31.94 -11.12
CA ARG A 258 -24.86 -31.99 -12.59
C ARG A 258 -25.47 -33.26 -13.15
N GLU A 259 -25.56 -34.35 -12.38
CA GLU A 259 -26.24 -35.56 -12.85
C GLU A 259 -27.77 -35.33 -12.90
N PRO A 260 -28.37 -35.25 -14.11
CA PRO A 260 -29.81 -35.11 -14.21
C PRO A 260 -30.44 -36.47 -13.90
N ALA A 261 -31.22 -36.51 -12.81
CA ALA A 261 -32.03 -37.66 -12.39
C ALA A 261 -31.26 -38.90 -11.88
N LEU A 262 -30.72 -38.80 -10.65
CA LEU A 262 -30.76 -39.95 -9.76
C LEU A 262 -32.11 -39.96 -9.06
N ASP A 263 -32.86 -41.07 -9.14
CA ASP A 263 -34.07 -41.28 -8.35
C ASP A 263 -33.83 -40.84 -6.90
N GLY A 264 -34.74 -40.05 -6.31
CA GLY A 264 -34.53 -39.42 -5.00
C GLY A 264 -34.13 -40.40 -3.88
N GLN A 265 -34.47 -41.69 -4.03
CA GLN A 265 -34.01 -42.76 -3.14
C GLN A 265 -32.49 -43.01 -3.22
N ALA A 266 -31.91 -43.08 -4.41
CA ALA A 266 -30.47 -43.30 -4.58
C ALA A 266 -29.66 -42.16 -3.96
N MET A 267 -30.12 -40.92 -4.15
CA MET A 267 -29.46 -39.72 -3.60
C MET A 267 -29.49 -39.70 -2.07
N SER A 268 -30.60 -40.09 -1.43
CA SER A 268 -30.68 -40.18 0.03
C SER A 268 -29.72 -41.23 0.62
N SER A 269 -29.60 -42.40 -0.03
CA SER A 269 -28.68 -43.45 0.43
C SER A 269 -27.21 -43.04 0.33
N MET A 270 -26.81 -42.40 -0.78
CA MET A 270 -25.45 -41.88 -0.96
C MET A 270 -25.10 -40.75 0.01
N LEU A 271 -26.04 -39.83 0.27
CA LEU A 271 -25.83 -38.74 1.22
C LEU A 271 -25.61 -39.27 2.64
N THR A 272 -26.38 -40.27 3.04
CA THR A 272 -26.28 -40.86 4.38
C THR A 272 -24.94 -41.56 4.58
N GLU A 273 -24.48 -42.31 3.57
CA GLU A 273 -23.18 -42.98 3.59
C GLU A 273 -22.02 -41.98 3.66
N ARG A 274 -22.03 -40.95 2.80
CA ARG A 274 -20.96 -39.94 2.77
C ARG A 274 -20.95 -39.05 4.00
N LEU A 275 -22.11 -38.63 4.52
CA LEU A 275 -22.19 -37.89 5.80
C LEU A 275 -21.67 -38.73 6.98
N GLY A 276 -21.88 -40.05 6.95
CA GLY A 276 -21.29 -40.98 7.91
C GLY A 276 -19.75 -40.94 7.90
N THR A 277 -19.14 -40.88 6.71
CA THR A 277 -17.67 -40.81 6.56
C THR A 277 -17.07 -39.45 6.89
N ALA A 278 -17.82 -38.35 6.72
CA ALA A 278 -17.32 -36.99 6.99
C ALA A 278 -17.33 -36.63 8.49
N ARG A 279 -18.21 -37.25 9.28
CA ARG A 279 -18.36 -36.99 10.73
C ARG A 279 -17.06 -37.10 11.56
N PRO A 280 -16.20 -38.13 11.39
CA PRO A 280 -14.93 -38.20 12.13
C PRO A 280 -13.93 -37.12 11.72
N GLN A 281 -13.94 -36.67 10.46
CA GLN A 281 -13.06 -35.59 9.99
C GLN A 281 -13.46 -34.24 10.60
N LEU A 282 -14.76 -33.99 10.72
CA LEU A 282 -15.31 -32.81 11.38
C LEU A 282 -14.99 -32.79 12.88
N ALA A 283 -15.06 -33.95 13.55
CA ALA A 283 -14.65 -34.08 14.95
C ALA A 283 -13.15 -33.82 15.16
N ALA A 284 -12.30 -34.27 14.23
CA ALA A 284 -10.86 -34.01 14.26
C ALA A 284 -10.54 -32.52 14.06
N ALA A 285 -11.23 -31.84 13.13
CA ALA A 285 -11.08 -30.40 12.90
C ALA A 285 -11.52 -29.57 14.12
N GLN A 286 -12.62 -29.94 14.79
CA GLN A 286 -13.06 -29.27 16.03
C GLN A 286 -12.06 -29.44 17.19
N GLN A 287 -11.42 -30.61 17.31
CA GLN A 287 -10.37 -30.83 18.31
C GLN A 287 -9.11 -30.00 18.05
N GLN A 288 -8.83 -29.61 16.80
CA GLN A 288 -7.71 -28.72 16.48
C GLN A 288 -8.03 -27.25 16.80
N LEU A 289 -9.28 -26.84 16.69
CA LEU A 289 -9.75 -25.49 17.03
C LEU A 289 -9.81 -25.20 18.53
N THR A 290 -9.85 -26.25 19.37
CA THR A 290 -9.92 -26.13 20.84
C THR A 290 -8.56 -26.23 21.53
N ARG A 291 -7.48 -26.35 20.76
CA ARG A 291 -6.09 -26.33 21.24
C ARG A 291 -5.41 -25.04 20.83
#